data_AF-A0A518DRP9-F1
#
_entry.id   AF-A0A518DRP9-F1
#
_cell.length_a   1.000
_cell.length_b   1.000
_cell.length_c   1.000
_cell.angle_alpha   90.00
_cell.angle_beta   90.00
_cell.angle_gamma   90.00
#
_symmetry.space_group_name_H-M   'P 1'
#
loop_
_entity.id
_entity.type
_entity.pdbx_description
1 polymer ?
#
loop_
_entity_poly.entity_id
_entity_poly.type
_entity_poly.pdbx_seq_one_letter_code
_entity_poly.pdbx_strand_id
1 'polypeptide(L)' 'MIARELGVPLHRVSHILATRDYIRPAARAGILRLYDEKAIESVQLELEAIDAKRRSAKVGVH' A
#
# COMPACT_ATOMS: atom_id res chain seq x y z
N MET A 1 10.98 6.70 2.32
CA MET A 1 10.01 5.90 3.13
C MET A 1 8.73 5.82 2.32
N ILE A 2 8.22 4.63 1.99
CA ILE A 2 7.15 4.43 0.99
C ILE A 2 5.96 5.38 1.18
N ALA A 3 5.46 5.54 2.41
CA ALA A 3 4.34 6.42 2.71
C ALA A 3 4.57 7.88 2.28
N ARG A 4 5.82 8.36 2.39
CA ARG A 4 6.20 9.72 1.98
C ARG A 4 6.28 9.87 0.47
N GLU A 5 6.75 8.84 -0.23
CA GLU A 5 6.76 8.79 -1.72
C GLU A 5 5.34 8.79 -2.28
N LEU A 6 4.45 8.01 -1.67
CA LEU A 6 3.06 7.87 -2.11
C LEU A 6 2.13 9.00 -1.62
N GLY A 7 2.60 9.90 -0.76
CA GLY A 7 1.78 10.98 -0.21
C GLY A 7 0.59 10.51 0.64
N VAL A 8 0.66 9.30 1.22
CA VAL A 8 -0.45 8.69 1.99
C VAL A 8 -0.07 8.44 3.45
N PRO A 9 -1.05 8.32 4.36
CA PRO A 9 -0.78 7.98 5.75
C PRO A 9 -0.10 6.61 5.91
N LEU A 10 0.89 6.54 6.81
CA LEU A 10 1.66 5.32 7.09
C LEU A 10 0.77 4.11 7.42
N HIS A 11 -0.27 4.30 8.23
CA HIS A 11 -1.15 3.20 8.65
C HIS A 11 -1.82 2.49 7.46
N ARG A 12 -2.11 3.20 6.36
CA ARG A 12 -2.68 2.59 5.15
C ARG A 12 -1.66 1.69 4.45
N VAL A 13 -0.43 2.19 4.33
CA VAL A 13 0.69 1.41 3.77
C VAL A 13 0.99 0.21 4.64
N SER A 14 1.04 0.38 5.97
CA SER A 14 1.25 -0.72 6.92
C SER A 14 0.17 -1.79 6.81
N HIS A 15 -1.10 -1.40 6.64
CA HIS A 15 -2.19 -2.36 6.44
C HIS A 15 -2.01 -3.17 5.16
N ILE A 16 -1.65 -2.53 4.05
CA ILE A 16 -1.40 -3.22 2.77
C ILE A 16 -0.22 -4.18 2.91
N LEU A 17 0.92 -3.71 3.43
CA LEU A 17 2.11 -4.55 3.62
C LEU A 17 1.88 -5.72 4.60
N ALA A 18 0.93 -5.59 5.53
CA ALA A 18 0.55 -6.66 6.46
C ALA A 18 -0.45 -7.67 5.84
N THR A 19 -1.25 -7.26 4.86
CA THR A 19 -2.33 -8.09 4.28
C THR A 19 -2.00 -8.62 2.88
N ARG A 20 -0.97 -8.08 2.23
CA ARG A 20 -0.49 -8.45 0.89
C ARG A 20 0.91 -9.03 0.97
N ASP A 21 0.98 -10.33 1.24
CA ASP A 21 2.20 -11.12 1.44
C ASP A 21 3.09 -11.26 0.19
N TYR A 22 2.55 -10.97 -1.00
CA TYR A 22 3.31 -10.88 -2.24
C TYR A 22 4.13 -9.59 -2.38
N ILE A 23 3.81 -8.53 -1.62
CA ILE A 23 4.60 -7.28 -1.62
C ILE A 23 5.73 -7.44 -0.61
N ARG A 24 6.89 -7.89 -1.09
CA ARG A 24 8.04 -8.20 -0.24
C ARG A 24 9.10 -7.10 -0.30
N PRO A 25 9.84 -6.86 0.81
CA PRO A 25 10.98 -5.96 0.78
C PRO A 25 12.08 -6.54 -0.11
N ALA A 26 12.71 -5.67 -0.91
CA ALA A 26 13.86 -6.01 -1.73
C ALA A 26 15.11 -6.27 -0.88
N ALA A 27 15.24 -5.61 0.27
CA ALA A 27 16.34 -5.80 1.20
C ALA A 27 15.97 -5.45 2.64
N ARG A 28 16.83 -5.85 3.58
CA ARG A 28 16.79 -5.44 5.00
C ARG A 28 18.09 -4.77 5.38
N ALA A 29 17.98 -3.60 6.01
CA ALA A 29 19.10 -2.86 6.58
C ALA A 29 18.86 -2.70 8.09
N GLY A 30 19.36 -3.66 8.88
CA GLY A 30 19.03 -3.77 10.29
C GLY A 30 17.52 -3.94 10.50
N ILE A 31 16.90 -2.99 11.21
CA ILE A 31 15.45 -2.96 11.44
C ILE A 31 14.65 -2.42 10.24
N LEU A 32 15.31 -1.79 9.27
CA LEU A 32 14.66 -1.14 8.15
C LEU A 32 14.38 -2.13 7.02
N ARG A 33 13.15 -2.11 6.50
CA ARG A 33 12.74 -2.80 5.28
C ARG A 33 12.88 -1.85 4.10
N LEU A 34 13.69 -2.24 3.12
CA LEU A 34 13.87 -1.51 1.87
C LEU A 34 13.00 -2.13 0.79
N TYR A 35 12.26 -1.28 0.09
CA TYR A 35 11.35 -1.68 -0.98
C TYR A 35 11.83 -1.04 -2.27
N ASP A 36 11.78 -1.81 -3.35
CA ASP A 36 12.09 -1.33 -4.68
C ASP A 36 10.88 -0.62 -5.30
N GLU A 37 11.08 -0.06 -6.49
CA GLU A 37 10.05 0.67 -7.23
C GLU A 37 8.84 -0.21 -7.55
N LYS A 38 9.04 -1.49 -7.86
CA LYS A 38 7.96 -2.46 -8.14
C LYS A 38 7.06 -2.67 -6.92
N ALA A 39 7.64 -2.77 -5.73
CA ALA A 39 6.86 -2.88 -4.51
C ALA A 39 6.10 -1.57 -4.21
N ILE A 40 6.67 -0.40 -4.51
CA ILE A 40 5.98 0.89 -4.37
C ILE A 40 4.77 0.96 -5.31
N GLU A 41 4.94 0.60 -6.58
CA GLU A 41 3.86 0.52 -7.57
C GLU A 41 2.75 -0.45 -7.12
N SER A 42 3.13 -1.62 -6.62
CA SER A 42 2.17 -2.61 -6.10
C SER A 42 1.34 -2.06 -4.94
N VAL A 43 1.95 -1.30 -4.03
CA VAL A 43 1.23 -0.65 -2.91
C VAL A 43 0.27 0.42 -3.46
N GLN A 44 0.68 1.17 -4.48
CA GLN A 44 -0.18 2.18 -5.09
C GLN A 44 -1.43 1.56 -5.73
N LEU A 45 -1.27 0.49 -6.50
CA LEU A 45 -2.39 -0.23 -7.12
C LEU A 45 -3.38 -0.76 -6.06
N GLU A 46 -2.89 -1.30 -4.95
CA GLU A 46 -3.74 -1.77 -3.85
C GLU A 46 -4.51 -0.63 -3.15
N LEU A 47 -3.88 0.54 -2.99
CA LEU A 47 -4.56 1.72 -2.44
C LEU A 47 -5.74 2.14 -3.33
N GLU A 48 -5.50 2.22 -4.64
CA GLU A 48 -6.50 2.59 -5.64
C GLU A 48 -7.65 1.57 -5.67
N ALA A 49 -7.35 0.27 -5.64
CA ALA A 49 -8.35 -0.78 -5.60
C ALA A 49 -9.25 -0.70 -4.34
N ILE A 50 -8.66 -0.46 -3.17
CA ILE A 50 -9.41 -0.29 -1.92
C ILE A 50 -10.32 0.96 -1.99
N ASP A 51 -9.80 2.08 -2.48
CA ASP A 51 -10.56 3.32 -2.56
C ASP A 51 -11.66 3.23 -3.62
N ALA A 52 -11.43 2.55 -4.75
CA ALA A 52 -12.44 2.25 -5.75
C ALA A 52 -13.57 1.38 -5.15
N LYS A 53 -13.22 0.30 -4.44
CA LYS A 53 -14.20 -0.57 -3.76
C LYS A 53 -15.04 0.21 -2.77
N ARG A 54 -14.43 1.09 -1.97
CA ARG A 54 -15.13 1.96 -1.01
C ARG A 54 -16.04 2.97 -1.70
N ARG A 55 -15.61 3.53 -2.83
CA ARG A 55 -16.41 4.47 -3.62
C ARG A 55 -17.66 3.76 -4.17
N SER A 56 -17.50 2.59 -4.79
CA SER A 56 -18.63 1.82 -5.31
C SER A 56 -19.60 1.37 -4.21
N ALA A 57 -19.09 0.98 -3.04
CA ALA A 57 -19.93 0.65 -1.88
C ALA A 57 -20.74 1.84 -1.36
N LYS A 58 -20.23 3.08 -1.47
CA LYS A 58 -20.97 4.28 -1.10
C LYS A 58 -22.05 4.67 -2.11
N VAL A 59 -21.85 4.36 -3.40
CA VAL A 59 -22.80 4.69 -4.48
C VAL A 59 -24.00 3.73 -4.49
N GLY A 60 -23.83 2.46 -4.12
CA GLY A 60 -24.92 1.48 -4.08
C GLY A 60 -25.86 1.56 -2.87
N VAL A 61 -25.68 2.56 -2.00
CA VAL A 61 -26.53 2.81 -0.82
C VAL A 61 -27.21 4.16 -1.01
N HIS A 62 -28.01 4.32 -2.04
CA HIS A 62 -28.96 5.43 -2.25
C HIS A 62 -30.21 4.87 -2.93
#